data_AF-A0A2A5JMP3-F1
#
_entry.id   AF-A0A2A5JMP3-F1
#
_cell.length_a   1.000
_cell.length_b   1.000
_cell.length_c   1.000
_cell.angle_alpha   90.00
_cell.angle_beta   90.00
_cell.angle_gamma   90.00
#
_symmetry.space_group_name_H-M   'P 1'
#
loop_
_entity.id
_entity.type
_entity.pdbx_description
1 polymer ?
#
loop_
_entity_poly.entity_id
_entity_poly.type
_entity_poly.pdbx_seq_one_letter_code
_entity_poly.pdbx_strand_id
1 'polypeptide(L)'
;MKAIVLTALLLSGQALATDALVELTEAPQGAEISINNQSFVSLGSDNTTLVKGLQLQSPITGERYTVTGEIIVEHFAVVNASTFASDNQLILSYVRDNRAIYRHADAQTDLSALNTLLRAQPGVISTQIGLQLEGLESE
;
A
#
# COMPACT_ATOMS: atom_id res chain seq x y z
N MET A 1 55.39 42.97 -31.97
CA MET A 1 55.66 42.84 -30.52
C MET A 1 55.10 41.52 -30.03
N LYS A 2 55.96 40.76 -29.34
CA LYS A 2 55.70 39.86 -28.20
C LYS A 2 54.58 38.80 -28.29
N ALA A 3 55.04 37.56 -28.42
CA ALA A 3 54.34 36.34 -28.00
C ALA A 3 54.09 36.32 -26.49
N ILE A 4 52.97 35.74 -26.05
CA ILE A 4 52.70 35.21 -24.70
C ILE A 4 51.79 33.99 -24.91
N VAL A 5 52.34 32.78 -25.05
CA VAL A 5 52.63 31.77 -24.01
C VAL A 5 51.38 31.19 -23.33
N LEU A 6 50.91 30.11 -23.95
CA LEU A 6 50.53 28.80 -23.41
C LEU A 6 50.65 28.59 -21.89
N THR A 7 49.52 28.26 -21.24
CA THR A 7 49.50 27.25 -20.16
C THR A 7 48.17 26.48 -20.20
N ALA A 8 48.19 25.30 -20.82
CA ALA A 8 47.14 24.31 -20.68
C ALA A 8 47.37 23.55 -19.37
N LEU A 9 46.54 23.78 -18.35
CA LEU A 9 46.49 22.92 -17.17
C LEU A 9 45.51 21.77 -17.47
N LEU A 10 46.02 20.72 -18.09
CA LEU A 10 45.37 19.41 -18.15
C LEU A 10 45.46 18.77 -16.77
N LEU A 11 44.48 19.04 -15.91
CA LEU A 11 44.18 18.14 -14.79
C LEU A 11 43.31 17.02 -15.34
N SER A 12 43.98 15.96 -15.79
CA SER A 12 43.41 14.65 -16.06
C SER A 12 42.85 14.06 -14.76
N GLY A 13 41.62 14.46 -14.43
CA GLY A 13 40.79 13.76 -13.46
C GLY A 13 40.21 12.51 -14.14
N GLN A 14 40.87 11.37 -13.95
CA GLN A 14 40.28 10.08 -14.24
C GLN A 14 39.23 9.79 -13.17
N ALA A 15 38.00 10.27 -13.38
CA ALA A 15 36.86 9.72 -12.66
C ALA A 15 36.45 8.46 -13.41
N LEU A 16 36.83 7.33 -12.83
CA LEU A 16 36.30 6.01 -13.15
C LEU A 16 34.77 6.12 -13.19
N ALA A 17 34.20 6.05 -14.38
CA ALA A 17 32.80 5.68 -14.54
C ALA A 17 32.70 4.23 -14.08
N THR A 18 32.45 4.04 -12.78
CA THR A 18 31.88 2.79 -12.31
C THR A 18 30.53 2.72 -12.99
N ASP A 19 30.48 1.94 -14.08
CA ASP A 19 29.25 1.56 -14.76
C ASP A 19 28.48 0.67 -13.79
N ALA A 20 27.92 1.30 -12.76
CA ALA A 20 26.92 0.70 -11.92
C ALA A 20 25.73 0.52 -12.85
N LEU A 21 25.51 -0.72 -13.27
CA LEU A 21 24.23 -1.18 -13.78
C LEU A 21 23.19 -0.86 -12.71
N VAL A 22 22.68 0.38 -12.74
CA VAL A 22 21.44 0.75 -12.10
C VAL A 22 20.41 -0.01 -12.89
N GLU A 23 19.96 -1.13 -12.34
CA GLU A 23 18.75 -1.79 -12.79
C GLU A 23 17.66 -0.71 -12.77
N LEU A 24 17.34 -0.17 -13.94
CA LEU A 24 16.24 0.76 -14.12
C LEU A 24 14.98 -0.06 -13.87
N THR A 25 14.58 -0.14 -12.61
CA THR A 25 13.28 -0.65 -12.26
C THR A 25 12.28 0.29 -12.93
N GLU A 26 11.55 -0.20 -13.93
CA GLU A 26 10.54 0.60 -14.62
C GLU A 26 9.61 1.20 -13.57
N ALA A 27 9.34 2.51 -13.68
CA ALA A 27 8.41 3.17 -12.79
C ALA A 27 7.05 2.45 -12.88
N PRO A 28 6.44 2.07 -11.74
CA PRO A 28 5.17 1.37 -11.75
C PRO A 28 4.15 2.20 -12.53
N GLN A 29 3.52 1.60 -13.55
CA GLN A 29 2.46 2.27 -14.32
C GLN A 29 1.11 1.87 -13.74
N GLY A 30 0.36 2.87 -13.28
CA GLY A 30 -0.99 2.70 -12.74
C GLY A 30 -1.45 3.92 -11.97
N ALA A 31 -2.63 3.80 -11.36
CA ALA A 31 -3.19 4.87 -10.54
C ALA A 31 -2.57 4.87 -9.14
N GLU A 32 -2.27 6.05 -8.61
CA GLU A 32 -1.85 6.21 -7.23
C GLU A 32 -3.05 6.02 -6.28
N ILE A 33 -2.86 5.19 -5.25
CA ILE A 33 -3.87 4.87 -4.26
C ILE A 33 -3.24 5.00 -2.86
N SER A 34 -3.92 5.70 -1.95
CA SER A 34 -3.49 5.76 -0.55
C SER A 34 -4.30 4.78 0.30
N ILE A 35 -3.61 3.90 1.02
CA ILE A 35 -4.20 2.87 1.89
C ILE A 35 -3.46 2.89 3.20
N ASN A 36 -4.17 2.96 4.32
CA ASN A 36 -3.57 2.96 5.66
C ASN A 36 -2.43 4.01 5.83
N ASN A 37 -2.62 5.21 5.25
CA ASN A 37 -1.65 6.30 5.25
C ASN A 37 -0.33 6.00 4.50
N GLN A 38 -0.31 4.97 3.64
CA GLN A 38 0.79 4.63 2.74
C GLN A 38 0.34 4.78 1.29
N SER A 39 1.26 5.17 0.40
CA SER A 39 0.98 5.30 -1.03
C SER A 39 1.37 4.04 -1.78
N PHE A 40 0.52 3.64 -2.72
CA PHE A 40 0.71 2.49 -3.60
C PHE A 40 0.37 2.89 -5.03
N VAL A 41 0.84 2.10 -5.99
CA VAL A 41 0.43 2.16 -7.39
C VAL A 41 -0.34 0.89 -7.73
N SER A 42 -1.51 1.01 -8.37
CA SER A 42 -2.26 -0.14 -8.86
C SER A 42 -1.51 -0.85 -10.00
N LEU A 43 -1.42 -2.17 -9.93
CA LEU A 43 -0.84 -2.98 -11.00
C LEU A 43 -1.94 -3.49 -11.93
N GLY A 44 -1.72 -3.38 -13.24
CA GLY A 44 -2.56 -4.02 -14.25
C GLY A 44 -3.91 -3.33 -14.53
N SER A 45 -4.19 -2.16 -13.94
CA SER A 45 -5.33 -1.32 -14.31
C SER A 45 -5.15 0.12 -13.82
N ASP A 46 -5.73 1.07 -14.54
CA ASP A 46 -5.94 2.45 -14.07
C ASP A 46 -7.10 2.54 -13.05
N ASN A 47 -7.47 1.41 -12.45
CA ASN A 47 -8.57 1.34 -11.51
C ASN A 47 -8.14 1.89 -10.14
N THR A 48 -8.89 2.87 -9.66
CA THR A 48 -8.70 3.49 -8.33
C THR A 48 -9.58 2.86 -7.25
N THR A 49 -10.53 2.01 -7.64
CA THR A 49 -11.47 1.40 -6.70
C THR A 49 -10.80 0.24 -5.96
N LEU A 50 -10.83 0.31 -4.63
CA LEU A 50 -10.10 -0.62 -3.78
C LEU A 50 -10.93 -1.87 -3.51
N VAL A 51 -10.88 -2.83 -4.41
CA VAL A 51 -11.62 -4.11 -4.31
C VAL A 51 -10.69 -5.26 -3.94
N LYS A 52 -11.27 -6.37 -3.46
CA LYS A 52 -10.53 -7.60 -3.19
C LYS A 52 -9.78 -8.08 -4.43
N GLY A 53 -8.52 -8.46 -4.27
CA GLY A 53 -7.66 -8.98 -5.32
C GLY A 53 -6.94 -7.91 -6.14
N LEU A 54 -7.19 -6.62 -5.89
CA LEU A 54 -6.40 -5.56 -6.51
C LEU A 54 -4.92 -5.73 -6.13
N GLN A 55 -4.07 -5.76 -7.16
CA GLN A 55 -2.62 -5.82 -6.99
C GLN A 55 -2.07 -4.40 -6.88
N LEU A 56 -1.15 -4.22 -5.96
CA LEU A 56 -0.56 -2.94 -5.60
C LEU A 56 0.96 -3.10 -5.56
N GLN A 57 1.66 -2.02 -5.87
CA GLN A 57 3.10 -1.94 -5.66
C GLN A 57 3.43 -0.74 -4.79
N SER A 58 4.29 -0.96 -3.79
CA SER A 58 4.90 0.14 -3.06
C SER A 58 5.91 0.85 -3.96
N PRO A 59 5.75 2.17 -4.24
CA PRO A 59 6.72 2.90 -5.06
C PRO A 59 8.06 3.11 -4.33
N ILE A 60 8.09 2.93 -3.01
CA ILE A 60 9.29 3.11 -2.18
C ILE A 60 10.12 1.83 -2.11
N THR A 61 9.46 0.68 -1.91
CA THR A 61 10.14 -0.60 -1.67
C THR A 61 10.10 -1.54 -2.88
N GLY A 62 9.23 -1.28 -3.87
CA GLY A 62 9.00 -2.17 -5.01
C GLY A 62 8.19 -3.42 -4.66
N GLU A 63 7.86 -3.63 -3.39
CA GLU A 63 7.10 -4.77 -2.89
C GLU A 63 5.68 -4.79 -3.45
N ARG A 64 5.18 -6.00 -3.73
CA ARG A 64 3.85 -6.22 -4.27
C ARG A 64 2.90 -6.69 -3.19
N TYR A 65 1.71 -6.11 -3.18
CA TYR A 65 0.66 -6.44 -2.24
C TYR A 65 -0.61 -6.80 -2.98
N THR A 66 -1.37 -7.72 -2.41
CA THR A 66 -2.75 -8.01 -2.82
C THR A 66 -3.71 -7.53 -1.75
N VAL A 67 -4.76 -6.83 -2.17
CA VAL A 67 -5.86 -6.41 -1.30
C VAL A 67 -6.68 -7.63 -0.89
N THR A 68 -6.76 -7.90 0.40
CA THR A 68 -7.37 -9.15 0.94
C THR A 68 -8.89 -9.18 0.84
N GLY A 69 -9.54 -8.02 0.76
CA GLY A 69 -11.00 -7.89 0.93
C GLY A 69 -11.44 -7.74 2.39
N GLU A 70 -10.49 -7.61 3.31
CA GLU A 70 -10.75 -7.54 4.75
C GLU A 70 -10.51 -6.14 5.30
N ILE A 71 -11.26 -5.77 6.34
CA ILE A 71 -11.04 -4.59 7.16
C ILE A 71 -10.85 -5.06 8.59
N ILE A 72 -9.69 -4.72 9.16
CA ILE A 72 -9.41 -4.88 10.57
C ILE A 72 -9.95 -3.66 11.30
N VAL A 73 -10.77 -3.90 12.31
CA VAL A 73 -11.36 -2.84 13.12
C VAL A 73 -10.98 -3.08 14.57
N GLU A 74 -10.51 -2.04 15.23
CA GLU A 74 -10.32 -2.01 16.67
C GLU A 74 -11.50 -1.30 17.33
N HIS A 75 -12.06 -1.90 18.36
CA HIS A 75 -13.24 -1.39 19.06
C HIS A 75 -12.92 -1.02 20.51
N PHE A 76 -13.82 -0.28 21.17
CA PHE A 76 -13.87 -0.31 22.62
C PHE A 76 -14.28 -1.69 23.12
N ALA A 77 -13.76 -2.09 24.29
CA ALA A 77 -13.99 -3.41 24.89
C ALA A 77 -15.47 -3.76 25.12
N VAL A 78 -16.36 -2.77 25.14
CA VAL A 78 -17.82 -2.96 25.31
C VAL A 78 -18.53 -3.37 24.02
N VAL A 79 -17.89 -3.25 22.86
CA VAL A 79 -18.49 -3.58 21.57
C VAL A 79 -18.40 -5.08 21.33
N ASN A 80 -19.54 -5.71 21.05
CA ASN A 80 -19.58 -7.10 20.62
C ASN A 80 -19.35 -7.17 19.09
N ALA A 81 -18.27 -7.82 18.66
CA ALA A 81 -17.90 -7.93 17.25
C ALA A 81 -18.95 -8.65 16.38
N SER A 82 -19.66 -9.65 16.92
CA SER A 82 -20.71 -10.36 16.18
C SER A 82 -21.94 -9.48 15.94
N THR A 83 -22.34 -8.71 16.96
CA THR A 83 -23.41 -7.71 16.82
C THR A 83 -23.02 -6.62 15.84
N PHE A 84 -21.79 -6.07 15.97
CA PHE A 84 -21.28 -5.08 15.04
C PHE A 84 -21.26 -5.58 13.59
N ALA A 85 -20.85 -6.83 13.37
CA ALA A 85 -20.90 -7.44 12.03
C ALA A 85 -22.32 -7.48 11.48
N SER A 86 -23.28 -7.98 12.27
CA SER A 86 -24.68 -8.09 11.86
C SER A 86 -25.28 -6.72 11.52
N ASP A 87 -25.07 -5.73 12.38
CA ASP A 87 -25.62 -4.38 12.22
C ASP A 87 -25.08 -3.66 10.97
N ASN A 88 -23.87 -4.02 10.53
CA ASN A 88 -23.20 -3.45 9.37
C ASN A 88 -23.20 -4.38 8.15
N GLN A 89 -23.96 -5.49 8.18
CA GLN A 89 -24.03 -6.48 7.08
C GLN A 89 -22.67 -7.07 6.67
N LEU A 90 -21.81 -7.30 7.66
CA LEU A 90 -20.47 -7.87 7.48
C LEU A 90 -20.42 -9.33 7.88
N ILE A 91 -19.43 -10.03 7.35
CA ILE A 91 -19.00 -11.35 7.80
C ILE A 91 -17.84 -11.16 8.77
N LEU A 92 -17.99 -11.64 10.00
CA LEU A 92 -16.92 -11.68 10.98
C LEU A 92 -15.98 -12.85 10.69
N SER A 93 -14.72 -12.57 10.36
CA SER A 93 -13.70 -13.59 10.07
C SER A 93 -12.96 -14.04 11.32
N TYR A 94 -12.58 -13.10 12.20
CA TYR A 94 -11.73 -13.38 13.36
C TYR A 94 -11.87 -12.30 14.43
N VAL A 95 -11.70 -12.66 15.70
CA VAL A 95 -11.63 -11.72 16.83
C VAL A 95 -10.46 -12.08 17.72
N ARG A 96 -9.68 -11.09 18.13
CA ARG A 96 -8.66 -11.19 19.18
C ARG A 96 -8.63 -9.91 19.98
N ASP A 97 -8.86 -10.03 21.28
CA ASP A 97 -9.00 -8.90 22.19
C ASP A 97 -10.06 -7.91 21.64
N ASN A 98 -9.70 -6.65 21.47
CA ASN A 98 -10.57 -5.61 20.94
C ASN A 98 -10.48 -5.46 19.41
N ARG A 99 -9.73 -6.33 18.72
CA ARG A 99 -9.57 -6.27 17.26
C ARG A 99 -10.35 -7.38 16.59
N ALA A 100 -11.10 -7.03 15.56
CA ALA A 100 -11.86 -7.96 14.76
C ALA A 100 -11.56 -7.74 13.27
N ILE A 101 -11.59 -8.82 12.50
CA ILE A 101 -11.41 -8.81 11.06
C ILE A 101 -12.77 -9.07 10.43
N TYR A 102 -13.20 -8.15 9.58
CA TYR A 102 -14.47 -8.22 8.88
C TYR A 102 -14.25 -8.24 7.38
N ARG A 103 -15.19 -8.82 6.65
CA ARG A 103 -15.27 -8.73 5.19
C ARG A 103 -16.72 -8.51 4.76
N HIS A 104 -16.91 -7.88 3.62
CA HIS A 104 -18.22 -7.84 2.98
C HIS A 104 -18.46 -9.13 2.17
N ALA A 105 -19.72 -9.51 1.98
CA ALA A 105 -20.06 -10.72 1.21
C ALA A 105 -19.76 -10.54 -0.29
N ASP A 106 -19.91 -9.32 -0.80
CA ASP A 106 -19.58 -8.97 -2.18
C ASP A 106 -18.09 -8.59 -2.31
N ALA A 107 -17.37 -9.31 -3.17
CA ALA A 107 -15.96 -9.08 -3.45
C ALA A 107 -15.69 -7.80 -4.25
N GLN A 108 -16.72 -7.22 -4.89
CA GLN A 108 -16.62 -5.97 -5.65
C GLN A 108 -16.90 -4.73 -4.80
N THR A 109 -17.11 -4.89 -3.49
CA THR A 109 -17.30 -3.77 -2.57
C THR A 109 -16.05 -2.89 -2.53
N ASP A 110 -16.24 -1.58 -2.71
CA ASP A 110 -15.18 -0.60 -2.51
C ASP A 110 -14.81 -0.53 -1.02
N LEU A 111 -13.63 -1.06 -0.70
CA LEU A 111 -13.11 -1.10 0.67
C LEU A 111 -12.76 0.29 1.19
N SER A 112 -12.47 1.26 0.33
CA SER A 112 -12.21 2.64 0.78
C SER A 112 -13.49 3.28 1.34
N ALA A 113 -14.60 3.13 0.62
CA ALA A 113 -15.91 3.58 1.08
C ALA A 113 -16.36 2.82 2.34
N LEU A 114 -16.22 1.49 2.35
CA LEU A 114 -16.58 0.68 3.51
C LEU A 114 -15.74 1.06 4.74
N ASN A 115 -14.43 1.20 4.58
CA ASN A 115 -13.52 1.59 5.67
C ASN A 115 -13.88 2.96 6.26
N THR A 116 -14.29 3.91 5.42
CA THR A 116 -14.79 5.22 5.84
C THR A 116 -16.08 5.09 6.66
N LEU A 117 -17.02 4.27 6.18
CA LEU A 117 -18.29 4.01 6.87
C LEU A 117 -18.07 3.36 8.23
N LEU A 118 -17.21 2.34 8.32
CA LEU A 118 -16.93 1.63 9.57
C LEU A 118 -16.19 2.52 10.58
N ARG A 119 -15.23 3.34 10.13
CA ARG A 119 -14.53 4.29 11.00
C ARG A 119 -15.48 5.32 11.64
N ALA A 120 -16.61 5.62 11.00
CA ALA A 120 -17.62 6.53 11.54
C ALA A 120 -18.58 5.87 12.54
N GLN A 121 -18.53 4.56 12.74
CA GLN A 121 -19.45 3.85 13.63
C GLN A 121 -19.12 4.08 15.11
N PRO A 122 -20.14 4.17 15.99
CA PRO A 122 -19.92 4.27 17.42
C PRO A 122 -19.11 3.10 17.97
N GLY A 123 -18.11 3.44 18.79
CA GLY A 123 -17.28 2.45 19.47
C GLY A 123 -16.15 1.85 18.63
N VAL A 124 -15.95 2.32 17.40
CA VAL A 124 -14.75 2.04 16.61
C VAL A 124 -13.63 3.02 17.01
N ILE A 125 -12.46 2.47 17.32
CA ILE A 125 -11.24 3.22 17.66
C ILE A 125 -10.41 3.47 16.41
N SER A 126 -10.19 2.41 15.62
CA SER A 126 -9.37 2.46 14.42
C SER A 126 -9.82 1.43 13.39
N THR A 127 -9.51 1.69 12.12
CA THR A 127 -9.72 0.73 11.04
C THR A 127 -8.51 0.69 10.11
N GLN A 128 -8.26 -0.48 9.54
CA GLN A 128 -7.16 -0.76 8.62
C GLN A 128 -7.66 -1.71 7.53
N ILE A 129 -7.31 -1.42 6.28
CA ILE A 129 -7.59 -2.32 5.15
C ILE A 129 -6.50 -3.39 5.11
N GLY A 130 -6.90 -4.67 5.02
CA GLY A 130 -5.99 -5.80 4.99
C GLY A 130 -5.24 -5.90 3.67
N LEU A 131 -3.92 -5.94 3.73
CA LEU A 131 -3.01 -6.16 2.60
C LEU A 131 -2.18 -7.42 2.86
N GLN A 132 -1.98 -8.22 1.82
CA GLN A 132 -1.10 -9.37 1.84
C GLN A 132 0.12 -9.08 0.98
N LEU A 133 1.33 -9.15 1.56
CA LEU A 133 2.58 -9.07 0.81
C LEU A 133 2.75 -10.35 -0.03
N GLU A 134 3.00 -10.20 -1.32
CA GLU A 134 3.32 -11.31 -2.22
C GLU A 134 4.72 -11.88 -1.91
N GLY A 135 4.88 -13.20 -2.01
CA GLY A 135 6.16 -13.87 -1.79
C GLY A 135 6.56 -14.07 -0.33
N LEU A 136 5.75 -13.59 0.63
CA LEU A 136 5.86 -13.98 2.03
C LEU A 136 5.03 -15.27 2.23
N GLU A 137 5.58 -16.43 1.86
CA GLU A 137 4.96 -17.70 2.24
C GLU A 137 5.01 -17.84 3.77
N SER A 138 3.87 -18.18 4.37
CA SER A 138 3.78 -18.45 5.80
C SER A 138 4.50 -19.76 6.09
N GLU A 139 5.60 -19.72 6.85
CA GLU A 139 6.22 -20.91 7.44
C GLU A 139 5.26 -21.68 8.36
#